data_AF-A0A915IDX1-F1
#
_entry.id   AF-A0A915IDX1-F1
#
_cell.length_a   1.000
_cell.length_b   1.000
_cell.length_c   1.000
_cell.angle_alpha   90.00
_cell.angle_beta   90.00
_cell.angle_gamma   90.00
#
_symmetry.space_group_name_H-M   'P 1'
#
loop_
_entity.id
_entity.type
_entity.pdbx_description
1 polymer ?
#
loop_
_entity_poly.entity_id
_entity_poly.type
_entity_poly.pdbx_seq_one_letter_code
_entity_poly.pdbx_strand_id
1 'polypeptide(L)'
;MYFHQSGIAQQQRRQQLTTENRRCQSRDRPSWLSSNEQPTPLTIGGLFASDLATMHNQPGLYNLYRDGFGNAPNDPKGNFSISRLIRRTIDMALVDIRRHPCILNGFKLKIQNEDTQCKPTKGMKILFDIMSGKVPKLALFGAVCSNVNEPLAMTAKYFKMVQLSYTETHPKFTVDKDSYSFFYSVVPAFRNINVAQIHLLKTFDWRRVGIIVQRDDARYALPQEEVQSALETKYSIKVEASVGFSHRKSNIHDELTTLKKLDVRIFIGFFNETAASEIFCQASKLGLTKEVHVWFLASFSTGEWWKENRSNCTDRELADALNGHFMFSFAPLRTDRGRTISHKDVRYFRKRYLRHVCPRNAAISPRCAAFKFGGYVYDGVWTLAVALEKLVVDIAKQRSQKFEALGTVRFDNNQRQGLIKIAQFQRISDENYVKVGEFDAANENFYLNYNKTVWNGSVAPTDRIDFLIETRHVDFIVFFVMCAVTTTGIVVAFWFLFMNIYFRNHR
;
A
#
# COMPACT_ATOMS: atom_id res chain seq x y z
N MET A 1 -30.20 -0.08 47.79
CA MET A 1 -29.27 0.81 47.05
C MET A 1 -28.87 0.32 45.65
N TYR A 2 -28.94 -0.98 45.31
CA TYR A 2 -28.52 -1.49 43.99
C TYR A 2 -29.49 -1.25 42.81
N PHE A 3 -30.77 -0.94 43.06
CA PHE A 3 -31.74 -0.64 41.99
C PHE A 3 -31.75 0.82 41.54
N HIS A 4 -31.17 1.74 42.32
CA HIS A 4 -31.18 3.17 41.97
C HIS A 4 -30.06 3.56 40.99
N GLN A 5 -28.92 2.83 41.02
CA GLN A 5 -27.78 3.09 40.14
C GLN A 5 -28.00 2.63 38.69
N SER A 6 -28.82 1.60 38.45
CA SER A 6 -29.15 1.13 37.10
C SER A 6 -30.09 2.09 36.35
N GLY A 7 -31.04 2.71 37.06
CA GLY A 7 -31.93 3.74 36.53
C GLY A 7 -31.19 5.02 36.13
N ILE A 8 -30.25 5.48 36.96
CA ILE A 8 -29.43 6.67 36.68
C ILE A 8 -28.52 6.43 35.46
N ALA A 9 -27.92 5.24 35.33
CA ALA A 9 -27.11 4.88 34.16
C ALA A 9 -27.93 4.78 32.86
N GLN A 10 -29.20 4.35 32.93
CA GLN A 10 -30.12 4.36 31.79
C GLN A 10 -30.58 5.79 31.43
N GLN A 11 -30.84 6.63 32.43
CA GLN A 11 -31.30 8.00 32.25
C GLN A 11 -30.18 8.90 31.70
N GLN A 12 -28.94 8.72 32.16
CA GLN A 12 -27.75 9.34 31.58
C GLN A 12 -27.49 8.88 30.14
N ARG A 13 -27.74 7.59 29.83
CA ARG A 13 -27.68 7.08 28.45
C ARG A 13 -28.74 7.71 27.55
N ARG A 14 -29.99 7.84 28.04
CA ARG A 14 -31.08 8.50 27.30
C ARG A 14 -30.78 9.98 27.08
N GLN A 15 -30.25 10.67 28.10
CA GLN A 15 -29.84 12.08 27.98
C GLN A 15 -28.71 12.25 26.96
N GLN A 16 -27.65 11.42 27.00
CA GLN A 16 -26.58 11.43 25.99
C GLN A 16 -27.11 11.18 24.57
N LEU A 17 -28.01 10.19 24.39
CA LEU A 17 -28.66 9.91 23.11
C LEU A 17 -29.49 11.11 22.61
N THR A 18 -30.19 11.82 23.49
CA THR A 18 -30.95 13.02 23.12
C THR A 18 -30.05 14.22 22.78
N THR A 19 -28.91 14.39 23.46
CA THR A 19 -27.96 15.46 23.16
C THR A 19 -27.20 15.19 21.85
N GLU A 20 -26.86 13.92 21.58
CA GLU A 20 -26.23 13.50 20.32
C GLU A 20 -27.20 13.61 19.14
N ASN A 21 -28.47 13.23 19.31
CA ASN A 21 -29.50 13.43 18.28
C ASN A 21 -29.67 14.93 17.92
N ARG A 22 -29.62 15.84 18.90
CA ARG A 22 -29.68 17.29 18.65
C ARG A 22 -28.46 17.80 17.87
N ARG A 23 -27.25 17.29 18.15
CA ARG A 23 -26.04 17.65 17.38
C ARG A 23 -26.08 17.21 15.92
N CYS A 24 -26.87 16.18 15.61
CA CYS A 24 -26.98 15.65 14.25
C CYS A 24 -28.12 16.28 13.46
N GLN A 25 -29.12 16.87 14.13
CA GLN A 25 -30.18 17.65 13.50
C GLN A 25 -29.77 19.10 13.18
N SER A 26 -28.75 19.65 13.85
CA SER A 26 -28.29 21.04 13.65
C SER A 26 -27.41 21.26 12.40
N ARG A 27 -27.33 20.28 11.49
CA ARG A 27 -26.75 20.44 10.16
C ARG A 27 -27.90 20.34 9.15
N ASP A 28 -28.45 21.50 8.82
CA ASP A 28 -29.31 21.83 7.67
C ASP A 28 -29.94 20.62 6.95
N ARG A 29 -31.03 20.07 7.51
CA ARG A 29 -31.98 19.31 6.69
C ARG A 29 -32.90 20.31 5.98
N PRO A 30 -33.08 20.19 4.65
CA PRO A 30 -34.01 21.06 3.97
C PRO A 30 -35.47 20.83 4.40
N SER A 31 -36.22 21.92 4.51
CA SER A 31 -37.60 21.98 5.02
C SER A 31 -38.68 21.43 4.08
N TRP A 32 -38.34 21.01 2.85
CA TRP A 32 -39.30 20.46 1.87
C TRP A 32 -39.81 19.04 2.18
N LEU A 33 -39.46 18.47 3.34
CA LEU A 33 -40.11 17.26 3.87
C LEU A 33 -41.47 17.55 4.53
N SER A 34 -41.94 18.81 4.61
CA SER A 34 -43.20 19.17 5.28
C SER A 34 -44.15 20.10 4.53
N SER A 35 -44.02 20.31 3.22
CA SER A 35 -44.98 21.18 2.51
C SER A 35 -45.28 20.71 1.09
N ASN A 36 -46.58 20.53 0.82
CA ASN A 36 -47.17 20.43 -0.51
C ASN A 36 -46.90 21.71 -1.29
N GLU A 37 -45.84 21.75 -2.10
CA GLU A 37 -45.70 22.72 -3.18
C GLU A 37 -44.72 22.17 -4.22
N GLN A 38 -45.16 22.08 -5.47
CA GLN A 38 -44.35 21.61 -6.60
C GLN A 38 -43.37 22.70 -7.05
N PRO A 39 -42.10 22.35 -7.32
CA PRO A 39 -41.29 23.12 -8.26
C PRO A 39 -40.82 22.27 -9.45
N THR A 40 -40.77 22.93 -10.59
CA THR A 40 -40.35 22.50 -11.93
C THR A 40 -38.88 22.05 -12.00
N PRO A 41 -38.50 21.24 -13.01
CA PRO A 41 -37.29 20.42 -12.96
C PRO A 41 -36.04 21.16 -13.49
N LEU A 42 -34.95 21.06 -12.73
CA LEU A 42 -33.59 21.37 -13.18
C LEU A 42 -32.85 20.05 -13.42
N THR A 43 -32.50 19.82 -14.68
CA THR A 43 -31.94 18.59 -15.22
C THR A 43 -30.47 18.42 -14.81
N ILE A 44 -30.20 17.65 -13.76
CA ILE A 44 -28.90 16.99 -13.54
C ILE A 44 -29.12 15.52 -13.89
N GLY A 45 -28.40 15.04 -14.89
CA GLY A 45 -28.65 13.78 -15.58
C GLY A 45 -28.62 12.53 -14.70
N GLY A 46 -29.79 12.16 -14.17
CA GLY A 46 -30.20 10.75 -14.06
C GLY A 46 -30.42 10.19 -12.66
N LEU A 47 -30.92 10.97 -11.71
CA LEU A 47 -31.75 10.48 -10.61
C LEU A 47 -32.94 11.42 -10.53
N PHE A 48 -34.10 10.98 -11.01
CA PHE A 48 -35.31 11.78 -10.88
C PHE A 48 -35.66 11.92 -9.40
N ALA A 49 -36.26 13.04 -8.99
CA ALA A 49 -36.80 13.19 -7.64
C ALA A 49 -37.81 12.07 -7.28
N SER A 50 -38.44 11.45 -8.28
CA SER A 50 -39.27 10.24 -8.15
C SER A 50 -38.50 8.97 -7.77
N ASP A 51 -37.20 8.89 -8.08
CA ASP A 51 -36.33 7.75 -7.71
C ASP A 51 -35.94 7.79 -6.23
N LEU A 52 -35.87 8.98 -5.62
CA LEU A 52 -35.69 9.16 -4.18
C LEU A 52 -36.96 8.78 -3.39
N ALA A 53 -38.15 9.04 -3.94
CA ALA A 53 -39.42 8.63 -3.31
C ALA A 53 -39.61 7.10 -3.34
N THR A 54 -39.09 6.41 -4.36
CA THR A 54 -39.10 4.93 -4.42
C THR A 54 -37.99 4.28 -3.58
N MET A 55 -36.95 5.02 -3.18
CA MET A 55 -35.94 4.56 -2.21
C MET A 55 -36.46 4.41 -0.76
N HIS A 56 -37.68 4.88 -0.46
CA HIS A 56 -38.33 4.60 0.83
C HIS A 56 -38.47 3.08 1.09
N ASN A 57 -38.46 2.26 0.03
CA ASN A 57 -38.44 0.79 0.10
C ASN A 57 -37.04 0.20 -0.19
N GLN A 58 -36.15 0.27 0.80
CA GLN A 58 -34.92 -0.53 0.93
C GLN A 58 -33.92 -0.44 -0.25
N PRO A 59 -32.96 0.51 -0.23
CA PRO A 59 -31.87 0.51 -1.21
C PRO A 59 -31.03 -0.78 -1.07
N GLY A 60 -30.96 -1.56 -2.16
CA GLY A 60 -30.21 -2.81 -2.21
C GLY A 60 -28.74 -2.57 -2.57
N LEU A 61 -27.83 -2.99 -1.70
CA LEU A 61 -26.40 -3.12 -1.99
C LEU A 61 -26.09 -4.59 -2.30
N TYR A 62 -25.23 -4.86 -3.27
CA TYR A 62 -24.89 -6.22 -3.67
C TYR A 62 -23.43 -6.51 -3.35
N ASN A 63 -23.18 -7.38 -2.38
CA ASN A 63 -21.85 -7.90 -2.08
C ASN A 63 -21.51 -9.06 -3.02
N LEU A 64 -20.60 -8.81 -3.94
CA LEU A 64 -20.02 -9.80 -4.83
C LEU A 64 -18.79 -10.41 -4.15
N TYR A 65 -18.79 -11.72 -3.94
CA TYR A 65 -17.69 -12.42 -3.28
C TYR A 65 -17.39 -13.74 -4.01
N ARG A 66 -16.41 -14.51 -3.54
CA ARG A 66 -16.20 -15.91 -3.96
C ARG A 66 -16.30 -16.81 -2.75
N ASP A 67 -17.13 -17.84 -2.82
CA ASP A 67 -17.10 -18.90 -1.82
C ASP A 67 -15.90 -19.84 -2.01
N GLY A 68 -15.27 -20.25 -0.92
CA GLY A 68 -14.06 -21.07 -0.93
C GLY A 68 -12.77 -20.37 -1.39
N PHE A 69 -12.77 -19.03 -1.53
CA PHE A 69 -11.53 -18.27 -1.75
C PHE A 69 -10.62 -18.39 -0.53
N GLY A 70 -9.35 -18.76 -0.75
CA GLY A 70 -8.34 -18.93 0.31
C GLY A 70 -8.57 -20.11 1.26
N ASN A 71 -9.28 -21.16 0.83
CA ASN A 71 -9.31 -22.43 1.54
C ASN A 71 -7.87 -22.96 1.69
N ALA A 72 -7.49 -23.35 2.90
CA ALA A 72 -6.15 -23.88 3.16
C ALA A 72 -5.98 -25.27 2.50
N PRO A 73 -4.77 -25.62 2.02
CA PRO A 73 -4.48 -26.94 1.44
C PRO A 73 -4.90 -28.11 2.34
N ASN A 74 -4.85 -27.90 3.66
CA ASN A 74 -5.14 -28.91 4.68
C ASN A 74 -6.50 -28.74 5.38
N ASP A 75 -7.46 -28.02 4.77
CA ASP A 75 -8.86 -27.95 5.24
C ASP A 75 -9.84 -28.56 4.22
N PRO A 76 -9.78 -29.89 3.99
CA PRO A 76 -10.64 -30.59 3.03
C PRO A 76 -12.14 -30.55 3.41
N LYS A 77 -12.48 -30.07 4.62
CA LYS A 77 -13.87 -29.90 5.10
C LYS A 77 -14.43 -28.49 4.89
N GLY A 78 -13.63 -27.52 4.42
CA GLY A 78 -14.11 -26.14 4.16
C GLY A 78 -14.50 -25.35 5.41
N ASN A 79 -13.88 -25.63 6.56
CA ASN A 79 -14.21 -24.98 7.83
C ASN A 79 -13.75 -23.52 7.89
N PHE A 80 -12.69 -23.14 7.18
CA PHE A 80 -12.24 -21.76 7.00
C PHE A 80 -12.54 -21.25 5.58
N SER A 81 -13.46 -20.30 5.46
CA SER A 81 -13.79 -19.64 4.19
C SER A 81 -13.72 -18.13 4.34
N ILE A 82 -12.91 -17.48 3.50
CA ILE A 82 -12.78 -16.01 3.47
C ILE A 82 -14.14 -15.35 3.21
N SER A 83 -15.01 -15.98 2.41
CA SER A 83 -16.38 -15.51 2.16
C SER A 83 -17.17 -15.32 3.44
N ARG A 84 -17.05 -16.26 4.39
CA ARG A 84 -17.75 -16.25 5.66
C ARG A 84 -17.23 -15.13 6.57
N LEU A 85 -15.92 -14.88 6.53
CA LEU A 85 -15.30 -13.77 7.26
C LEU A 85 -15.80 -12.42 6.72
N ILE A 86 -15.79 -12.24 5.40
CA ILE A 86 -16.29 -11.02 4.74
C ILE A 86 -17.75 -10.78 5.14
N ARG A 87 -18.62 -11.78 4.98
CA ARG A 87 -20.06 -11.69 5.33
C ARG A 87 -20.28 -11.28 6.80
N ARG A 88 -19.61 -11.95 7.74
CA ARG A 88 -19.71 -11.59 9.17
C ARG A 88 -19.17 -10.20 9.49
N THR A 89 -18.15 -9.77 8.76
CA THR A 89 -17.58 -8.42 8.91
C THR A 89 -18.56 -7.35 8.42
N ILE A 90 -19.21 -7.62 7.29
CA ILE A 90 -20.28 -6.78 6.75
C ILE A 90 -21.43 -6.67 7.76
N ASP A 91 -21.91 -7.80 8.31
CA ASP A 91 -22.98 -7.80 9.31
C ASP A 91 -22.60 -6.98 10.54
N MET A 92 -21.34 -7.10 11.00
CA MET A 92 -20.83 -6.31 12.11
C MET A 92 -20.87 -4.80 11.82
N ALA A 93 -20.51 -4.38 10.60
CA ALA A 93 -20.62 -2.99 10.16
C ALA A 93 -22.09 -2.52 10.08
N LEU A 94 -22.98 -3.30 9.47
CA LEU A 94 -24.40 -2.97 9.37
C LEU A 94 -25.08 -2.79 10.73
N VAL A 95 -24.71 -3.60 11.72
CA VAL A 95 -25.20 -3.45 13.11
C VAL A 95 -24.73 -2.13 13.71
N ASP A 96 -23.50 -1.71 13.44
CA ASP A 96 -22.96 -0.46 13.97
C ASP A 96 -23.57 0.77 13.29
N ILE A 97 -23.77 0.72 11.97
CA ILE A 97 -24.45 1.77 11.21
C ILE A 97 -25.89 1.94 11.69
N ARG A 98 -26.65 0.84 11.86
CA ARG A 98 -28.05 0.89 12.33
C ARG A 98 -28.21 1.51 13.72
N ARG A 99 -27.19 1.39 14.56
CA ARG A 99 -27.18 1.95 15.92
C ARG A 99 -26.66 3.38 15.97
N HIS A 100 -26.15 3.90 14.84
CA HIS A 100 -25.57 5.22 14.80
C HIS A 100 -26.67 6.29 14.63
N PRO A 101 -26.77 7.29 15.53
CA PRO A 101 -27.88 8.25 15.51
C PRO A 101 -27.92 9.17 14.28
N CYS A 102 -26.76 9.35 13.63
CA CYS A 102 -26.54 10.40 12.63
C CYS A 102 -26.28 9.88 11.21
N ILE A 103 -26.41 8.57 10.98
CA ILE A 103 -26.13 7.96 9.68
C ILE A 103 -27.35 7.13 9.29
N LEU A 104 -27.95 7.45 8.15
CA LEU A 104 -29.07 6.75 7.53
C LEU A 104 -30.27 6.61 8.46
N ASN A 105 -30.60 7.68 9.21
CA ASN A 105 -31.75 7.67 10.10
C ASN A 105 -33.05 7.56 9.29
N GLY A 106 -33.83 6.50 9.53
CA GLY A 106 -35.03 6.17 8.75
C GLY A 106 -34.79 5.25 7.56
N PHE A 107 -33.54 4.95 7.22
CA PHE A 107 -33.17 4.04 6.12
C PHE A 107 -32.51 2.76 6.65
N LYS A 108 -32.71 1.65 5.93
CA LYS A 108 -32.08 0.36 6.25
C LYS A 108 -31.30 -0.14 5.05
N LEU A 109 -29.97 -0.15 5.18
CA LEU A 109 -29.09 -0.83 4.22
C LEU A 109 -29.31 -2.34 4.29
N LYS A 110 -29.58 -2.94 3.14
CA LYS A 110 -29.64 -4.40 2.95
C LYS A 110 -28.57 -4.82 1.96
N ILE A 111 -27.78 -5.81 2.35
CA ILE A 111 -26.72 -6.37 1.51
C ILE A 111 -27.14 -7.75 1.02
N GLN A 112 -27.22 -7.94 -0.30
CA GLN A 112 -27.44 -9.23 -0.95
C GLN A 112 -26.09 -9.83 -1.32
N ASN A 113 -25.89 -11.13 -1.10
CA ASN A 113 -24.58 -11.75 -1.24
C ASN A 113 -24.58 -12.73 -2.42
N GLU A 114 -23.78 -12.44 -3.44
CA GLU A 114 -23.68 -13.28 -4.65
C GLU A 114 -22.28 -13.89 -4.82
N ASP A 115 -22.24 -15.20 -5.10
CA ASP A 115 -20.99 -15.94 -5.31
C ASP A 115 -20.59 -15.95 -6.79
N THR A 116 -19.51 -15.24 -7.10
CA THR A 116 -18.94 -15.12 -8.45
C THR A 116 -18.09 -16.32 -8.86
N GLN A 117 -17.66 -17.17 -7.93
CA GLN A 117 -16.69 -18.25 -8.15
C GLN A 117 -15.38 -17.79 -8.81
N CYS A 118 -15.07 -16.50 -8.79
CA CYS A 118 -14.01 -15.87 -9.61
C CYS A 118 -14.07 -16.24 -11.10
N LYS A 119 -15.28 -16.49 -11.61
CA LYS A 119 -15.56 -16.70 -13.03
C LYS A 119 -16.15 -15.42 -13.63
N PRO A 120 -15.51 -14.79 -14.63
CA PRO A 120 -15.99 -13.55 -15.24
C PRO A 120 -17.44 -13.69 -15.77
N THR A 121 -17.74 -14.82 -16.42
CA THR A 121 -19.07 -15.12 -16.96
C THR A 121 -20.15 -15.16 -15.88
N LYS A 122 -19.85 -15.76 -14.72
CA LYS A 122 -20.79 -15.80 -13.59
C LYS A 122 -20.98 -14.40 -12.98
N GLY A 123 -19.90 -13.63 -12.85
CA GLY A 123 -19.97 -12.23 -12.40
C GLY A 123 -20.88 -11.39 -13.31
N MET A 124 -20.69 -11.49 -14.63
CA MET A 124 -21.53 -10.77 -15.61
C MET A 124 -22.99 -11.22 -15.57
N LYS A 125 -23.26 -12.53 -15.45
CA LYS A 125 -24.62 -13.03 -15.26
C LYS A 125 -25.29 -12.41 -14.03
N ILE A 126 -24.59 -12.40 -12.88
CA ILE A 126 -25.08 -11.78 -11.65
C ILE A 126 -25.37 -10.29 -11.88
N LEU A 127 -24.48 -9.57 -12.56
CA LEU A 127 -24.71 -8.16 -12.90
C LEU A 127 -26.01 -7.98 -13.70
N PHE A 128 -26.21 -8.75 -14.77
CA PHE A 128 -27.43 -8.65 -15.58
C PHE A 128 -28.67 -9.06 -14.79
N ASP A 129 -28.62 -10.13 -14.01
CA ASP A 129 -29.74 -10.57 -13.16
C ASP A 129 -30.10 -9.47 -12.13
N ILE A 130 -29.11 -8.78 -11.55
CA ILE A 130 -29.31 -7.62 -10.68
C ILE A 130 -29.99 -6.50 -11.47
N MET A 131 -29.42 -6.09 -12.60
CA MET A 131 -29.93 -4.94 -13.38
C MET A 131 -31.36 -5.16 -13.89
N SER A 132 -31.71 -6.39 -14.29
CA SER A 132 -33.05 -6.77 -14.72
C SER A 132 -34.09 -6.84 -13.59
N GLY A 133 -33.66 -6.86 -12.32
CA GLY A 133 -34.57 -6.87 -11.17
C GLY A 133 -35.37 -5.58 -11.02
N LYS A 134 -36.51 -5.61 -10.31
CA LYS A 134 -37.40 -4.44 -10.14
C LYS A 134 -36.99 -3.45 -9.03
N VAL A 135 -36.21 -3.89 -8.05
CA VAL A 135 -35.81 -3.06 -6.88
C VAL A 135 -34.77 -2.01 -7.32
N PRO A 136 -34.74 -0.76 -6.86
CA PRO A 136 -33.64 0.17 -7.17
C PRO A 136 -32.29 -0.27 -6.57
N LYS A 137 -31.19 -0.06 -7.30
CA LYS A 137 -29.84 -0.58 -6.97
C LYS A 137 -28.96 0.60 -6.61
N LEU A 138 -28.23 0.50 -5.49
CA LEU A 138 -27.36 1.58 -5.06
C LEU A 138 -25.95 1.42 -5.63
N ALA A 139 -25.29 0.32 -5.30
CA ALA A 139 -23.90 0.08 -5.66
C ALA A 139 -23.55 -1.41 -5.59
N LEU A 140 -22.51 -1.79 -6.33
CA LEU A 140 -21.82 -3.06 -6.16
C LEU A 140 -20.74 -2.90 -5.08
N PHE A 141 -20.65 -3.89 -4.20
CA PHE A 141 -19.61 -3.98 -3.18
C PHE A 141 -18.79 -5.24 -3.41
N GLY A 142 -17.47 -5.10 -3.57
CA GLY A 142 -16.60 -6.15 -4.13
C GLY A 142 -16.31 -5.93 -5.62
N ALA A 143 -15.96 -6.95 -6.41
CA ALA A 143 -15.72 -8.36 -6.06
C ALA A 143 -14.28 -8.60 -5.58
N VAL A 144 -13.99 -9.85 -5.21
CA VAL A 144 -12.69 -10.26 -4.64
C VAL A 144 -11.59 -10.44 -5.71
N CYS A 145 -11.93 -11.05 -6.86
CA CYS A 145 -10.95 -11.40 -7.89
C CYS A 145 -10.89 -10.38 -9.02
N SER A 146 -9.67 -10.03 -9.43
CA SER A 146 -9.45 -9.02 -10.48
C SER A 146 -10.04 -9.38 -11.84
N ASN A 147 -10.03 -10.67 -12.23
CA ASN A 147 -10.61 -11.13 -13.49
C ASN A 147 -12.14 -10.98 -13.55
N VAL A 148 -12.80 -10.93 -12.40
CA VAL A 148 -14.24 -10.64 -12.30
C VAL A 148 -14.48 -9.13 -12.21
N ASN A 149 -13.65 -8.41 -11.44
CA ASN A 149 -13.76 -6.96 -11.30
C ASN A 149 -13.62 -6.23 -12.64
N GLU A 150 -12.74 -6.68 -13.52
CA GLU A 150 -12.47 -6.02 -14.80
C GLU A 150 -13.70 -5.88 -15.70
N PRO A 151 -14.35 -6.96 -16.18
CA PRO A 151 -15.53 -6.81 -17.03
C PRO A 151 -16.73 -6.22 -16.29
N LEU A 152 -16.84 -6.46 -14.96
CA LEU A 152 -17.88 -5.83 -14.14
C LEU A 152 -17.73 -4.31 -14.13
N ALA A 153 -16.54 -3.80 -13.84
CA ALA A 153 -16.27 -2.38 -13.75
C ALA A 153 -16.43 -1.69 -15.11
N MET A 154 -15.94 -2.33 -16.18
CA MET A 154 -16.14 -1.85 -17.56
C MET A 154 -17.62 -1.75 -17.93
N THR A 155 -18.45 -2.68 -17.45
CA THR A 155 -19.89 -2.70 -17.77
C THR A 155 -20.70 -1.79 -16.85
N ALA A 156 -20.33 -1.70 -15.57
CA ALA A 156 -21.05 -0.94 -14.55
C ALA A 156 -21.22 0.54 -14.93
N LYS A 157 -20.29 1.10 -15.73
CA LYS A 157 -20.37 2.48 -16.24
C LYS A 157 -21.61 2.73 -17.11
N TYR A 158 -22.03 1.76 -17.92
CA TYR A 158 -23.23 1.87 -18.77
C TYR A 158 -24.52 1.88 -17.95
N PHE A 159 -24.48 1.30 -16.75
CA PHE A 159 -25.58 1.32 -15.79
C PHE A 159 -25.46 2.43 -14.75
N LYS A 160 -24.46 3.34 -14.88
CA LYS A 160 -24.13 4.38 -13.90
C LYS A 160 -24.01 3.85 -12.47
N MET A 161 -23.52 2.61 -12.33
CA MET A 161 -23.47 1.92 -11.06
C MET A 161 -22.07 1.99 -10.47
N VAL A 162 -21.96 2.53 -9.26
CA VAL A 162 -20.71 2.57 -8.52
C VAL A 162 -20.33 1.16 -8.07
N GLN A 163 -19.08 0.78 -8.31
CA GLN A 163 -18.49 -0.44 -7.79
C GLN A 163 -17.38 -0.09 -6.78
N LEU A 164 -17.52 -0.57 -5.55
CA LEU A 164 -16.54 -0.37 -4.48
C LEU A 164 -15.91 -1.70 -4.07
N SER A 165 -14.67 -1.97 -4.51
CA SER A 165 -13.94 -3.17 -4.10
C SER A 165 -13.19 -2.97 -2.78
N TYR A 166 -13.13 -4.03 -1.98
CA TYR A 166 -12.43 -4.06 -0.69
C TYR A 166 -11.15 -4.91 -0.73
N THR A 167 -10.83 -5.58 -1.83
CA THR A 167 -9.60 -6.38 -2.01
C THR A 167 -8.81 -6.06 -3.27
N GLU A 168 -9.35 -5.25 -4.18
CA GLU A 168 -8.67 -5.00 -5.45
C GLU A 168 -7.46 -4.06 -5.27
N THR A 169 -6.29 -4.56 -5.64
CA THR A 169 -5.00 -3.84 -5.58
C THR A 169 -4.32 -3.71 -6.95
N HIS A 170 -4.91 -4.25 -8.03
CA HIS A 170 -4.30 -4.17 -9.36
C HIS A 170 -4.26 -2.73 -9.88
N PRO A 171 -3.10 -2.23 -10.33
CA PRO A 171 -2.94 -0.83 -10.75
C PRO A 171 -3.73 -0.44 -12.01
N LYS A 172 -4.21 -1.40 -12.81
CA LYS A 172 -4.95 -1.13 -14.05
C LYS A 172 -6.23 -0.30 -13.84
N PHE A 173 -6.88 -0.50 -12.69
CA PHE A 173 -8.12 0.20 -12.34
C PHE A 173 -7.94 1.70 -12.09
N THR A 174 -6.68 2.17 -11.96
CA THR A 174 -6.34 3.58 -11.82
C THR A 174 -5.70 4.22 -13.04
N VAL A 175 -5.17 3.40 -13.95
CA VAL A 175 -4.53 3.88 -15.17
C VAL A 175 -5.59 4.19 -16.23
N ASP A 176 -6.53 3.26 -16.46
CA ASP A 176 -7.58 3.41 -17.48
C ASP A 176 -8.89 3.93 -16.87
N LYS A 177 -8.98 5.25 -16.67
CA LYS A 177 -10.17 5.87 -16.08
C LYS A 177 -11.41 5.80 -16.95
N ASP A 178 -11.25 5.75 -18.26
CA ASP A 178 -12.39 5.76 -19.19
C ASP A 178 -13.09 4.40 -19.20
N SER A 179 -12.34 3.31 -19.01
CA SER A 179 -12.89 1.99 -18.77
C SER A 179 -13.45 1.82 -17.37
N TYR A 180 -12.83 2.43 -16.35
CA TYR A 180 -13.14 2.15 -14.93
C TYR A 180 -13.71 3.35 -14.14
N SER A 181 -14.44 4.25 -14.80
CA SER A 181 -14.84 5.56 -14.22
C SER A 181 -15.66 5.47 -12.92
N PHE A 182 -16.47 4.40 -12.78
CA PHE A 182 -17.33 4.15 -11.61
C PHE A 182 -16.73 3.13 -10.61
N PHE A 183 -15.48 2.71 -10.82
CA PHE A 183 -14.80 1.76 -9.96
C PHE A 183 -13.95 2.47 -8.91
N TYR A 184 -14.09 2.05 -7.66
CA TYR A 184 -13.34 2.56 -6.51
C TYR A 184 -12.78 1.40 -5.68
N SER A 185 -11.62 1.60 -5.06
CA SER A 185 -11.03 0.61 -4.13
C SER A 185 -10.76 1.20 -2.75
N VAL A 186 -11.23 0.49 -1.72
CA VAL A 186 -11.04 0.86 -0.31
C VAL A 186 -9.67 0.40 0.20
N VAL A 187 -9.03 -0.58 -0.44
CA VAL A 187 -7.68 -1.02 -0.07
C VAL A 187 -6.64 -0.18 -0.79
N PRO A 188 -5.57 0.28 -0.10
CA PRO A 188 -4.47 0.97 -0.75
C PRO A 188 -3.76 0.06 -1.75
N ALA A 189 -3.49 0.58 -2.94
CA ALA A 189 -2.77 -0.12 -4.00
C ALA A 189 -1.29 0.32 -4.09
N PHE A 190 -0.57 -0.21 -5.09
CA PHE A 190 0.85 0.04 -5.32
C PHE A 190 1.25 1.51 -5.35
N ARG A 191 0.40 2.42 -5.84
CA ARG A 191 0.69 3.87 -5.83
C ARG A 191 1.04 4.41 -4.44
N ASN A 192 0.35 3.95 -3.40
CA ASN A 192 0.64 4.37 -2.02
C ASN A 192 2.01 3.83 -1.56
N ILE A 193 2.35 2.59 -1.96
CA ILE A 193 3.64 1.95 -1.66
C ILE A 193 4.78 2.69 -2.37
N ASN A 194 4.59 3.01 -3.65
CA ASN A 194 5.52 3.72 -4.49
C ASN A 194 5.94 5.06 -3.85
N VAL A 195 4.96 5.83 -3.36
CA VAL A 195 5.24 7.09 -2.65
C VAL A 195 6.00 6.83 -1.34
N ALA A 196 5.64 5.80 -0.57
CA ALA A 196 6.35 5.44 0.65
C ALA A 196 7.82 5.04 0.40
N GLN A 197 8.10 4.28 -0.66
CA GLN A 197 9.46 3.92 -1.08
C GLN A 197 10.29 5.17 -1.38
N ILE A 198 9.72 6.13 -2.12
CA ILE A 198 10.39 7.40 -2.44
C ILE A 198 10.71 8.19 -1.16
N HIS A 199 9.79 8.26 -0.19
CA HIS A 199 10.09 8.92 1.09
C HIS A 199 11.23 8.23 1.85
N LEU A 200 11.31 6.90 1.80
CA LEU A 200 12.43 6.18 2.41
C LEU A 200 13.76 6.49 1.72
N LEU A 201 13.80 6.54 0.37
CA LEU A 201 15.00 6.96 -0.38
C LEU A 201 15.47 8.36 0.06
N LYS A 202 14.54 9.32 0.13
CA LYS A 202 14.84 10.71 0.52
C LYS A 202 15.33 10.82 1.97
N THR A 203 14.88 9.93 2.85
CA THR A 203 15.30 9.91 4.26
C THR A 203 16.78 9.59 4.43
N PHE A 204 17.37 8.82 3.51
CA PHE A 204 18.79 8.45 3.50
C PHE A 204 19.60 9.16 2.41
N ASP A 205 19.03 10.17 1.74
CA ASP A 205 19.61 10.89 0.59
C ASP A 205 20.14 9.96 -0.52
N TRP A 206 19.47 8.83 -0.75
CA TRP A 206 19.80 7.93 -1.85
C TRP A 206 19.24 8.48 -3.17
N ARG A 207 20.13 8.70 -4.13
CA ARG A 207 19.85 9.31 -5.44
C ARG A 207 20.11 8.38 -6.62
N ARG A 208 20.63 7.17 -6.38
CA ARG A 208 20.87 6.15 -7.41
C ARG A 208 20.20 4.85 -7.02
N VAL A 209 19.36 4.32 -7.91
CA VAL A 209 18.66 3.05 -7.70
C VAL A 209 18.72 2.17 -8.94
N GLY A 210 18.63 0.85 -8.76
CA GLY A 210 18.34 -0.09 -9.83
C GLY A 210 17.01 -0.78 -9.60
N ILE A 211 16.33 -1.11 -10.69
CA ILE A 211 15.00 -1.70 -10.66
C ILE A 211 15.05 -3.07 -11.31
N ILE A 212 14.39 -4.04 -10.69
CA ILE A 212 14.14 -5.36 -11.28
C ILE A 212 12.64 -5.63 -11.31
N VAL A 213 12.13 -5.98 -12.49
CA VAL A 213 10.70 -6.12 -12.73
C VAL A 213 10.35 -7.41 -13.45
N GLN A 214 9.27 -8.04 -13.01
CA GLN A 214 8.60 -9.09 -13.75
C GLN A 214 7.74 -8.48 -14.86
N ARG A 215 8.24 -8.47 -16.11
CA ARG A 215 7.62 -7.71 -17.22
C ARG A 215 6.34 -8.32 -17.78
N ASP A 216 6.19 -9.64 -17.65
CA ASP A 216 5.06 -10.38 -18.22
C ASP A 216 3.79 -10.33 -17.35
N ASP A 217 3.83 -9.65 -16.20
CA ASP A 217 2.68 -9.41 -15.34
C ASP A 217 2.46 -7.91 -15.11
N ALA A 218 1.35 -7.39 -15.64
CA ALA A 218 0.94 -6.00 -15.53
C ALA A 218 0.75 -5.53 -14.07
N ARG A 219 0.60 -6.45 -13.09
CA ARG A 219 0.58 -6.09 -11.67
C ARG A 219 1.90 -5.47 -11.21
N TYR A 220 3.01 -5.80 -11.86
CA TYR A 220 4.35 -5.33 -11.49
C TYR A 220 4.95 -4.36 -12.51
N ALA A 221 4.67 -4.54 -13.81
CA ALA A 221 5.14 -3.62 -14.85
C ALA A 221 4.55 -2.20 -14.71
N LEU A 222 3.23 -2.07 -14.58
CA LEU A 222 2.57 -0.76 -14.47
C LEU A 222 3.05 0.11 -13.27
N PRO A 223 3.12 -0.41 -12.02
CA PRO A 223 3.57 0.41 -10.91
C PRO A 223 5.06 0.73 -10.98
N GLN A 224 5.85 -0.11 -11.65
CA GLN A 224 7.26 0.13 -11.91
C GLN A 224 7.46 1.32 -12.86
N GLU A 225 6.69 1.39 -13.96
CA GLU A 225 6.71 2.52 -14.90
C GLU A 225 6.34 3.84 -14.20
N GLU A 226 5.29 3.83 -13.38
CA GLU A 226 4.86 5.00 -12.59
C GLU A 226 5.97 5.49 -11.63
N VAL A 227 6.63 4.56 -10.92
CA VAL A 227 7.74 4.90 -10.01
C VAL A 227 8.95 5.41 -10.74
N GLN A 228 9.38 4.73 -11.81
CA GLN A 228 10.55 5.14 -12.57
C GLN A 228 10.38 6.56 -13.10
N SER A 229 9.23 6.85 -13.72
CA SER A 229 8.93 8.21 -14.19
C SER A 229 8.94 9.23 -13.05
N ALA A 230 8.34 8.91 -11.90
CA ALA A 230 8.31 9.81 -10.75
C ALA A 230 9.70 10.07 -10.17
N LEU A 231 10.55 9.04 -10.04
CA LEU A 231 11.91 9.15 -9.51
C LEU A 231 12.75 10.13 -10.33
N GLU A 232 12.74 9.97 -11.66
CA GLU A 232 13.58 10.76 -12.57
C GLU A 232 13.05 12.19 -12.74
N THR A 233 11.74 12.35 -12.95
CA THR A 233 11.15 13.66 -13.30
C THR A 233 10.84 14.55 -12.10
N LYS A 234 10.37 13.96 -10.99
CA LYS A 234 9.86 14.72 -9.84
C LYS A 234 10.85 14.79 -8.68
N TYR A 235 11.68 13.76 -8.51
CA TYR A 235 12.54 13.63 -7.32
C TYR A 235 14.03 13.71 -7.63
N SER A 236 14.43 13.79 -8.91
CA SER A 236 15.83 13.83 -9.34
C SER A 236 16.66 12.65 -8.82
N ILE A 237 16.03 11.49 -8.70
CA ILE A 237 16.68 10.22 -8.35
C ILE A 237 16.90 9.46 -9.65
N LYS A 238 18.16 9.13 -9.94
CA LYS A 238 18.58 8.44 -11.16
C LYS A 238 18.31 6.93 -11.05
N VAL A 239 17.60 6.39 -12.03
CA VAL A 239 17.49 4.94 -12.23
C VAL A 239 18.65 4.50 -13.12
N GLU A 240 19.63 3.78 -12.57
CA GLU A 240 20.83 3.36 -13.31
C GLU A 240 20.49 2.33 -14.39
N ALA A 241 19.60 1.40 -14.06
CA ALA A 241 19.01 0.47 -15.01
C ALA A 241 17.69 -0.10 -14.46
N SER A 242 16.79 -0.39 -15.38
CA SER A 242 15.56 -1.16 -15.13
C SER A 242 15.61 -2.46 -15.93
N VAL A 243 16.02 -3.52 -15.25
CA VAL A 243 16.15 -4.87 -15.83
C VAL A 243 14.86 -5.65 -15.62
N GLY A 244 14.57 -6.60 -16.52
CA GLY A 244 13.34 -7.37 -16.36
C GLY A 244 13.42 -8.79 -16.87
N PHE A 245 12.64 -9.65 -16.24
CA PHE A 245 12.53 -11.07 -16.55
C PHE A 245 11.06 -11.44 -16.83
N SER A 246 10.84 -12.67 -17.26
CA SER A 246 9.51 -13.24 -17.48
C SER A 246 9.45 -14.70 -17.06
N HIS A 247 8.26 -15.25 -16.83
CA HIS A 247 8.09 -16.66 -16.48
C HIS A 247 8.62 -17.62 -17.55
N ARG A 248 8.63 -17.22 -18.83
CA ARG A 248 9.05 -18.06 -19.97
C ARG A 248 10.55 -18.01 -20.23
N LYS A 249 11.24 -16.96 -19.76
CA LYS A 249 12.67 -16.74 -19.93
C LYS A 249 13.23 -16.24 -18.60
N SER A 250 13.63 -17.18 -17.74
CA SER A 250 14.34 -16.83 -16.49
C SER A 250 15.80 -16.52 -16.82
N ASN A 251 16.07 -15.25 -17.13
CA ASN A 251 17.41 -14.69 -17.30
C ASN A 251 17.84 -13.87 -16.07
N ILE A 252 17.28 -14.19 -14.90
CA ILE A 252 17.48 -13.43 -13.65
C ILE A 252 18.97 -13.23 -13.34
N HIS A 253 19.81 -14.25 -13.60
CA HIS A 253 21.24 -14.19 -13.33
C HIS A 253 21.95 -13.11 -14.18
N ASP A 254 21.61 -13.05 -15.47
CA ASP A 254 22.21 -12.09 -16.41
C ASP A 254 21.75 -10.66 -16.11
N GLU A 255 20.47 -10.51 -15.76
CA GLU A 255 19.88 -9.23 -15.36
C GLU A 255 20.53 -8.69 -14.08
N LEU A 256 20.71 -9.54 -13.05
CA LEU A 256 21.42 -9.18 -11.82
C LEU A 256 22.90 -8.88 -12.07
N THR A 257 23.54 -9.61 -12.98
CA THR A 257 24.93 -9.37 -13.38
C THR A 257 25.08 -8.01 -14.06
N THR A 258 24.08 -7.59 -14.84
CA THR A 258 24.05 -6.25 -15.46
C THR A 258 23.96 -5.16 -14.39
N LEU A 259 23.07 -5.30 -13.41
CA LEU A 259 22.99 -4.35 -12.28
C LEU A 259 24.28 -4.29 -11.46
N LYS A 260 24.92 -5.45 -11.22
CA LYS A 260 26.20 -5.54 -10.54
C LYS A 260 27.30 -4.75 -11.26
N LYS A 261 27.37 -4.86 -12.59
CA LYS A 261 28.35 -4.13 -13.41
C LYS A 261 28.17 -2.60 -13.34
N LEU A 262 26.96 -2.13 -13.05
CA LEU A 262 26.62 -0.72 -12.89
C LEU A 262 26.85 -0.16 -11.47
N ASP A 263 27.39 -0.97 -10.54
CA ASP A 263 27.57 -0.62 -9.12
C ASP A 263 26.26 -0.14 -8.47
N VAL A 264 25.15 -0.82 -8.77
CA VAL A 264 23.86 -0.55 -8.11
C VAL A 264 23.90 -1.10 -6.69
N ARG A 265 23.52 -0.25 -5.73
CA ARG A 265 23.47 -0.58 -4.29
C ARG A 265 22.07 -0.61 -3.72
N ILE A 266 21.19 0.24 -4.21
CA ILE A 266 19.79 0.33 -3.76
C ILE A 266 18.89 -0.27 -4.84
N PHE A 267 18.18 -1.34 -4.50
CA PHE A 267 17.33 -2.08 -5.43
C PHE A 267 15.85 -1.93 -5.09
N ILE A 268 15.02 -1.73 -6.11
CA ILE A 268 13.56 -1.76 -5.99
C ILE A 268 13.02 -2.94 -6.81
N GLY A 269 12.38 -3.88 -6.12
CA GLY A 269 11.82 -5.10 -6.71
C GLY A 269 10.32 -5.02 -6.97
N PHE A 270 9.94 -5.29 -8.22
CA PHE A 270 8.55 -5.44 -8.66
C PHE A 270 8.32 -6.84 -9.23
N PHE A 271 8.06 -7.80 -8.35
CA PHE A 271 7.84 -9.20 -8.73
C PHE A 271 7.07 -9.94 -7.65
N ASN A 272 6.54 -11.11 -7.99
CA ASN A 272 5.80 -11.94 -7.04
C ASN A 272 6.72 -12.66 -6.02
N GLU A 273 6.12 -13.19 -4.95
CA GLU A 273 6.85 -13.87 -3.86
C GLU A 273 7.57 -15.13 -4.35
N THR A 274 7.04 -15.82 -5.35
CA THR A 274 7.66 -17.01 -5.95
C THR A 274 9.00 -16.67 -6.60
N ALA A 275 9.02 -15.60 -7.43
CA ALA A 275 10.22 -15.11 -8.08
C ALA A 275 11.20 -14.48 -7.08
N ALA A 276 10.70 -13.90 -5.99
CA ALA A 276 11.54 -13.31 -4.95
C ALA A 276 12.56 -14.30 -4.40
N SER A 277 12.15 -15.53 -4.06
CA SER A 277 13.07 -16.55 -3.55
C SER A 277 14.19 -16.91 -4.54
N GLU A 278 13.88 -16.99 -5.84
CA GLU A 278 14.86 -17.23 -6.90
C GLU A 278 15.82 -16.04 -7.07
N ILE A 279 15.29 -14.82 -7.10
CA ILE A 279 16.06 -13.58 -7.24
C ILE A 279 17.04 -13.40 -6.08
N PHE A 280 16.58 -13.53 -4.83
CA PHE A 280 17.45 -13.39 -3.67
C PHE A 280 18.50 -14.49 -3.58
N CYS A 281 18.15 -15.73 -3.95
CA CYS A 281 19.12 -16.82 -4.04
C CYS A 281 20.26 -16.49 -5.03
N GLN A 282 19.93 -15.99 -6.22
CA GLN A 282 20.94 -15.61 -7.21
C GLN A 282 21.70 -14.33 -6.84
N ALA A 283 21.01 -13.34 -6.27
CA ALA A 283 21.60 -12.10 -5.79
C ALA A 283 22.64 -12.37 -4.69
N SER A 284 22.35 -13.29 -3.77
CA SER A 284 23.29 -13.72 -2.73
C SER A 284 24.56 -14.34 -3.33
N LYS A 285 24.42 -15.24 -4.30
CA LYS A 285 25.56 -15.83 -5.03
C LYS A 285 26.40 -14.80 -5.78
N LEU A 286 25.77 -13.72 -6.26
CA LEU A 286 26.44 -12.59 -6.91
C LEU A 286 27.01 -11.56 -5.91
N GLY A 287 26.72 -11.70 -4.61
CA GLY A 287 27.16 -10.77 -3.56
C GLY A 287 26.35 -9.48 -3.47
N LEU A 288 25.16 -9.42 -4.06
CA LEU A 288 24.27 -8.26 -4.13
C LEU A 288 23.33 -8.11 -2.90
N THR A 289 23.52 -8.91 -1.87
CA THR A 289 22.77 -8.86 -0.60
C THR A 289 23.65 -8.56 0.62
N LYS A 290 24.91 -8.16 0.36
CA LYS A 290 25.90 -7.82 1.40
C LYS A 290 25.60 -6.46 2.04
N GLU A 291 26.42 -6.07 3.02
CA GLU A 291 26.28 -4.85 3.84
C GLU A 291 26.05 -3.55 3.08
N VAL A 292 26.60 -3.44 1.87
CA VAL A 292 26.49 -2.24 1.03
C VAL A 292 25.22 -2.18 0.19
N HIS A 293 24.38 -3.23 0.21
CA HIS A 293 23.20 -3.33 -0.64
C HIS A 293 21.90 -3.29 0.17
N VAL A 294 20.89 -2.61 -0.37
CA VAL A 294 19.56 -2.49 0.24
C VAL A 294 18.51 -2.86 -0.78
N TRP A 295 17.55 -3.69 -0.36
CA TRP A 295 16.46 -4.15 -1.21
C TRP A 295 15.11 -3.67 -0.70
N PHE A 296 14.29 -3.13 -1.59
CA PHE A 296 12.89 -2.78 -1.33
C PHE A 296 11.97 -3.75 -2.05
N LEU A 297 11.05 -4.36 -1.30
CA LEU A 297 10.01 -5.24 -1.82
C LEU A 297 8.64 -4.71 -1.44
N ALA A 298 7.64 -5.00 -2.27
CA ALA A 298 6.24 -4.78 -1.96
C ALA A 298 5.53 -6.12 -1.83
N SER A 299 4.83 -6.36 -0.71
CA SER A 299 3.98 -7.54 -0.57
C SER A 299 2.67 -7.21 0.14
N PHE A 300 1.60 -7.83 -0.37
CA PHE A 300 0.28 -7.82 0.25
C PHE A 300 -0.01 -9.11 1.05
N SER A 301 0.87 -10.11 0.97
CA SER A 301 0.75 -11.38 1.68
C SER A 301 1.19 -11.27 3.14
N THR A 302 0.95 -12.33 3.91
CA THR A 302 1.48 -12.52 5.25
C THR A 302 1.96 -13.93 5.38
N GLY A 303 3.14 -14.11 5.96
CA GLY A 303 3.64 -15.43 6.32
C GLY A 303 5.07 -15.61 5.90
N GLU A 304 5.54 -16.83 6.06
CA GLU A 304 6.91 -17.26 5.79
C GLU A 304 7.07 -17.64 4.32
N TRP A 305 6.77 -16.71 3.41
CA TRP A 305 6.76 -16.96 1.95
C TRP A 305 8.10 -17.52 1.43
N TRP A 306 9.20 -17.20 2.09
CA TRP A 306 10.54 -17.69 1.76
C TRP A 306 10.78 -19.14 2.20
N LYS A 307 9.94 -19.72 3.06
CA LYS A 307 10.01 -21.13 3.48
C LYS A 307 9.28 -22.07 2.53
N GLU A 308 8.39 -21.58 1.67
CA GLU A 308 7.72 -22.38 0.63
C GLU A 308 8.63 -22.59 -0.59
N ASN A 309 9.90 -22.89 -0.30
CA ASN A 309 11.07 -22.74 -1.15
C ASN A 309 10.94 -23.48 -2.50
N ARG A 310 11.08 -22.73 -3.60
CA ARG A 310 11.21 -23.24 -4.97
C ARG A 310 12.56 -22.88 -5.60
N SER A 311 13.51 -22.39 -4.81
CA SER A 311 14.84 -21.97 -5.24
C SER A 311 15.87 -23.07 -4.98
N ASN A 312 17.06 -22.91 -5.58
CA ASN A 312 18.20 -23.79 -5.36
C ASN A 312 19.03 -23.41 -4.12
N CYS A 313 18.54 -22.53 -3.25
CA CYS A 313 19.19 -22.13 -2.00
C CYS A 313 18.51 -22.80 -0.81
N THR A 314 19.25 -23.06 0.26
CA THR A 314 18.69 -23.52 1.54
C THR A 314 17.93 -22.39 2.25
N ASP A 315 17.03 -22.73 3.18
CA ASP A 315 16.30 -21.74 3.96
C ASP A 315 17.22 -20.79 4.74
N ARG A 316 18.40 -21.28 5.17
CA ARG A 316 19.41 -20.46 5.85
C ARG A 316 20.05 -19.47 4.89
N GLU A 317 20.50 -19.94 3.73
CA GLU A 317 21.09 -19.06 2.68
C GLU A 317 20.10 -18.00 2.22
N LEU A 318 18.82 -18.36 2.08
CA LEU A 318 17.78 -17.42 1.68
C LEU A 318 17.44 -16.43 2.81
N ALA A 319 17.37 -16.87 4.06
CA ALA A 319 17.19 -15.97 5.20
C ALA A 319 18.35 -14.96 5.32
N ASP A 320 19.58 -15.39 5.05
CA ASP A 320 20.76 -14.52 5.02
C ASP A 320 20.71 -13.53 3.86
N ALA A 321 20.28 -13.99 2.67
CA ALA A 321 20.07 -13.13 1.51
C ALA A 321 19.00 -12.06 1.75
N LEU A 322 17.95 -12.39 2.52
CA LEU A 322 16.86 -11.49 2.86
C LEU A 322 17.20 -10.53 4.01
N ASN A 323 18.27 -10.76 4.76
CA ASN A 323 18.56 -9.96 5.94
C ASN A 323 18.77 -8.48 5.61
N GLY A 324 17.98 -7.60 6.26
CA GLY A 324 18.06 -6.15 6.10
C GLY A 324 17.16 -5.55 5.02
N HIS A 325 16.48 -6.36 4.19
CA HIS A 325 15.57 -5.82 3.16
C HIS A 325 14.34 -5.16 3.78
N PHE A 326 13.82 -4.11 3.12
CA PHE A 326 12.59 -3.43 3.50
C PHE A 326 11.41 -4.00 2.73
N MET A 327 10.35 -4.33 3.47
CA MET A 327 9.07 -4.78 2.95
C MET A 327 8.01 -3.70 3.18
N PHE A 328 7.41 -3.25 2.09
CA PHE A 328 6.32 -2.28 2.08
C PHE A 328 4.99 -3.01 1.87
N SER A 329 4.01 -2.72 2.74
CA SER A 329 2.69 -3.33 2.68
C SER A 329 1.64 -2.36 3.22
N PHE A 330 0.38 -2.47 2.81
CA PHE A 330 -0.67 -1.68 3.46
C PHE A 330 -0.87 -2.15 4.92
N ALA A 331 -1.13 -1.20 5.82
CA ALA A 331 -1.49 -1.52 7.20
C ALA A 331 -2.97 -1.93 7.27
N PRO A 332 -3.33 -3.03 7.94
CA PRO A 332 -4.73 -3.45 8.03
C PRO A 332 -5.58 -2.56 8.95
N LEU A 333 -4.94 -1.88 9.91
CA LEU A 333 -5.57 -1.02 10.92
C LEU A 333 -4.59 0.10 11.29
N ARG A 334 -5.11 1.29 11.65
CA ARG A 334 -4.31 2.38 12.25
C ARG A 334 -3.71 1.98 13.61
N THR A 335 -2.61 2.60 13.99
CA THR A 335 -1.88 2.28 15.22
C THR A 335 -2.19 3.20 16.40
N ASP A 336 -2.72 4.39 16.15
CA ASP A 336 -3.04 5.37 17.17
C ASP A 336 -4.39 5.09 17.86
N ARG A 337 -4.67 5.81 18.96
CA ARG A 337 -5.85 5.59 19.81
C ARG A 337 -7.04 6.49 19.49
N GLY A 338 -7.06 7.10 18.30
CA GLY A 338 -8.16 7.96 17.89
C GLY A 338 -9.51 7.22 17.82
N ARG A 339 -10.59 7.96 18.04
CA ARG A 339 -11.96 7.44 17.90
C ARG A 339 -12.35 7.46 16.42
N THR A 340 -12.96 6.37 15.97
CA THR A 340 -13.53 6.26 14.62
C THR A 340 -14.91 6.92 14.55
N ILE A 341 -15.47 7.05 13.35
CA ILE A 341 -16.84 7.52 13.10
C ILE A 341 -17.89 6.73 13.89
N SER A 342 -17.63 5.47 14.23
CA SER A 342 -18.52 4.66 15.07
C SER A 342 -18.38 4.94 16.59
N HIS A 343 -17.67 6.02 16.95
CA HIS A 343 -17.33 6.46 18.30
C HIS A 343 -16.54 5.42 19.14
N LYS A 344 -15.89 4.48 18.45
CA LYS A 344 -15.12 3.37 19.05
C LYS A 344 -13.65 3.48 18.69
N ASP A 345 -12.79 2.94 19.55
CA ASP A 345 -11.37 2.79 19.25
C ASP A 345 -11.10 1.51 18.42
N VAL A 346 -9.92 1.46 17.78
CA VAL A 346 -9.53 0.35 16.90
C VAL A 346 -9.33 -0.96 17.67
N ARG A 347 -8.94 -0.87 18.95
CA ARG A 347 -8.78 -2.03 19.84
C ARG A 347 -10.12 -2.70 20.13
N TYR A 348 -11.17 -1.91 20.33
CA TYR A 348 -12.53 -2.39 20.48
C TYR A 348 -12.97 -3.13 19.22
N PHE A 349 -12.72 -2.55 18.03
CA PHE A 349 -12.97 -3.25 16.76
C PHE A 349 -12.23 -4.59 16.72
N ARG A 350 -10.92 -4.60 16.96
CA ARG A 350 -10.10 -5.83 16.91
C ARG A 350 -10.62 -6.90 17.86
N LYS A 351 -10.92 -6.54 19.12
CA LYS A 351 -11.48 -7.45 20.13
C LYS A 351 -12.84 -8.01 19.69
N ARG A 352 -13.70 -7.17 19.11
CA ARG A 352 -15.01 -7.58 18.62
C ARG A 352 -14.92 -8.46 17.39
N TYR A 353 -14.04 -8.12 16.45
CA TYR A 353 -13.73 -8.88 15.24
C TYR A 353 -13.29 -10.30 15.61
N LEU A 354 -12.29 -10.43 16.48
CA LEU A 354 -11.80 -11.73 16.95
C LEU A 354 -12.88 -12.56 17.67
N ARG A 355 -13.82 -11.90 18.37
CA ARG A 355 -14.87 -12.58 19.13
C ARG A 355 -16.07 -13.02 18.28
N HIS A 356 -16.48 -12.22 17.30
CA HIS A 356 -17.74 -12.41 16.55
C HIS A 356 -17.53 -12.83 15.10
N VAL A 357 -16.42 -12.44 14.48
CA VAL A 357 -16.10 -12.79 13.09
C VAL A 357 -15.30 -14.08 13.08
N CYS A 358 -14.21 -14.13 13.84
CA CYS A 358 -13.32 -15.30 13.84
C CYS A 358 -13.93 -16.53 14.52
N PRO A 359 -13.78 -17.73 13.92
CA PRO A 359 -14.11 -18.98 14.58
C PRO A 359 -13.29 -19.18 15.85
N ARG A 360 -13.87 -19.79 16.90
CA ARG A 360 -13.17 -20.12 18.16
C ARG A 360 -12.25 -21.34 18.05
N ASN A 361 -12.05 -21.88 16.84
CA ASN A 361 -11.16 -23.01 16.61
C ASN A 361 -9.70 -22.54 16.66
N ALA A 362 -8.88 -23.17 17.49
CA ALA A 362 -7.46 -22.83 17.70
C ALA A 362 -6.61 -22.92 16.43
N ALA A 363 -6.92 -23.81 15.48
CA ALA A 363 -6.20 -23.92 14.20
C ALA A 363 -6.56 -22.80 13.21
N ILE A 364 -7.75 -22.19 13.37
CA ILE A 364 -8.33 -21.25 12.42
C ILE A 364 -8.23 -19.80 12.93
N SER A 365 -8.26 -19.60 14.24
CA SER A 365 -8.21 -18.29 14.89
C SER A 365 -6.97 -17.47 14.49
N PRO A 366 -5.74 -18.04 14.40
CA PRO A 366 -4.56 -17.30 13.95
C PRO A 366 -4.68 -16.83 12.50
N ARG A 367 -5.23 -17.67 11.60
CA ARG A 367 -5.45 -17.32 10.19
C ARG A 367 -6.50 -16.23 10.01
N CYS A 368 -7.57 -16.28 10.80
CA CYS A 368 -8.56 -15.22 10.81
C CYS A 368 -7.96 -13.90 11.34
N ALA A 369 -7.16 -13.96 12.40
CA ALA A 369 -6.47 -12.79 12.93
C ALA A 369 -5.47 -12.19 11.92
N ALA A 370 -4.89 -13.02 11.05
CA ALA A 370 -3.99 -12.61 9.98
C ALA A 370 -4.71 -12.05 8.73
N PHE A 371 -6.05 -12.15 8.63
CA PHE A 371 -6.79 -11.67 7.47
C PHE A 371 -6.79 -10.13 7.39
N LYS A 372 -5.88 -9.57 6.60
CA LYS A 372 -5.62 -8.12 6.47
C LYS A 372 -6.79 -7.31 5.91
N PHE A 373 -7.68 -7.92 5.12
CA PHE A 373 -8.79 -7.19 4.46
C PHE A 373 -10.02 -6.99 5.37
N GLY A 374 -10.08 -7.61 6.55
CA GLY A 374 -11.23 -7.48 7.45
C GLY A 374 -11.53 -6.03 7.84
N GLY A 375 -10.49 -5.22 8.10
CA GLY A 375 -10.66 -3.79 8.36
C GLY A 375 -11.22 -3.03 7.15
N TYR A 376 -10.70 -3.31 5.96
CA TYR A 376 -11.13 -2.67 4.71
C TYR A 376 -12.56 -3.03 4.30
N VAL A 377 -13.02 -4.25 4.57
CA VAL A 377 -14.42 -4.65 4.39
C VAL A 377 -15.33 -3.81 5.30
N TYR A 378 -14.97 -3.68 6.58
CA TYR A 378 -15.75 -2.88 7.53
C TYR A 378 -15.79 -1.40 7.13
N ASP A 379 -14.63 -0.82 6.81
CA ASP A 379 -14.52 0.56 6.34
C ASP A 379 -15.26 0.79 5.01
N GLY A 380 -15.31 -0.20 4.12
CA GLY A 380 -16.02 -0.11 2.83
C GLY A 380 -17.53 0.01 2.99
N VAL A 381 -18.13 -0.74 3.92
CA VAL A 381 -19.56 -0.61 4.23
C VAL A 381 -19.85 0.76 4.87
N TRP A 382 -18.98 1.24 5.76
CA TRP A 382 -19.08 2.60 6.31
C TRP A 382 -18.94 3.68 5.24
N THR A 383 -18.03 3.49 4.28
CA THR A 383 -17.83 4.41 3.15
C THR A 383 -19.10 4.59 2.35
N LEU A 384 -19.76 3.48 2.00
CA LEU A 384 -21.04 3.50 1.28
C LEU A 384 -22.15 4.15 2.10
N ALA A 385 -22.22 3.87 3.41
CA ALA A 385 -23.23 4.45 4.28
C ALA A 385 -23.06 5.97 4.44
N VAL A 386 -21.83 6.45 4.61
CA VAL A 386 -21.50 7.89 4.69
C VAL A 386 -21.73 8.59 3.36
N ALA A 387 -21.37 7.95 2.24
CA ALA A 387 -21.65 8.48 0.92
C ALA A 387 -23.17 8.61 0.67
N LEU A 388 -23.95 7.60 1.03
CA LEU A 388 -25.41 7.62 0.90
C LEU A 388 -26.05 8.69 1.81
N GLU A 389 -25.64 8.78 3.07
CA GLU A 389 -26.15 9.82 3.98
C GLU A 389 -25.94 11.21 3.38
N LYS A 390 -24.78 11.44 2.76
CA LYS A 390 -24.50 12.72 2.14
C LYS A 390 -25.21 12.93 0.81
N LEU A 391 -25.52 11.90 0.04
CA LEU A 391 -26.41 12.07 -1.12
C LEU A 391 -27.83 12.47 -0.69
N VAL A 392 -28.28 12.00 0.48
CA VAL A 392 -29.56 12.38 1.06
C VAL A 392 -29.54 13.81 1.62
N VAL A 393 -28.41 14.25 2.20
CA VAL A 393 -28.27 15.57 2.85
C VAL A 393 -27.77 16.67 1.90
N ASP A 394 -26.86 16.36 0.98
CA ASP A 394 -26.15 17.27 0.06
C ASP A 394 -26.41 16.87 -1.40
N ILE A 395 -27.51 17.35 -1.99
CA ILE A 395 -27.66 17.40 -3.46
C ILE A 395 -26.77 18.53 -4.06
N ALA A 396 -26.22 19.43 -3.24
CA ALA A 396 -25.67 20.70 -3.71
C ALA A 396 -24.14 20.92 -3.62
N LYS A 397 -23.34 20.07 -2.97
CA LYS A 397 -21.88 20.34 -2.81
C LYS A 397 -20.99 19.10 -2.92
N GLN A 398 -20.52 18.81 -4.14
CA GLN A 398 -19.40 17.90 -4.39
C GLN A 398 -18.08 18.52 -3.90
N ARG A 399 -17.57 18.04 -2.76
CA ARG A 399 -16.16 18.19 -2.38
C ARG A 399 -15.57 16.82 -2.12
N SER A 400 -14.30 16.60 -2.47
CA SER A 400 -13.53 15.40 -2.11
C SER A 400 -13.55 15.21 -0.59
N GLN A 401 -13.99 14.05 -0.11
CA GLN A 401 -14.33 13.87 1.30
C GLN A 401 -13.31 13.02 2.05
N LYS A 402 -12.98 13.48 3.26
CA LYS A 402 -12.11 12.82 4.23
C LYS A 402 -12.91 12.51 5.50
N PHE A 403 -12.83 11.28 6.00
CA PHE A 403 -13.39 10.90 7.30
C PHE A 403 -12.54 9.84 8.01
N GLU A 404 -12.75 9.67 9.32
CA GLU A 404 -11.98 8.76 10.17
C GLU A 404 -12.74 7.46 10.44
N ALA A 405 -12.25 6.35 9.90
CA ALA A 405 -12.74 4.99 10.16
C ALA A 405 -11.65 4.17 10.89
N LEU A 406 -11.44 2.89 10.55
CA LEU A 406 -10.30 2.10 11.08
C LEU A 406 -8.94 2.60 10.57
N GLY A 407 -8.96 3.58 9.67
CA GLY A 407 -7.91 4.54 9.31
C GLY A 407 -8.59 5.74 8.65
N THR A 408 -7.82 6.78 8.29
CA THR A 408 -8.35 7.86 7.46
C THR A 408 -8.85 7.30 6.12
N VAL A 409 -10.06 7.68 5.71
CA VAL A 409 -10.62 7.36 4.39
C VAL A 409 -10.65 8.65 3.59
N ARG A 410 -9.78 8.74 2.60
CA ARG A 410 -9.73 9.79 1.59
C ARG A 410 -9.49 9.12 0.25
N PHE A 411 -10.30 9.44 -0.75
CA PHE A 411 -10.08 8.97 -2.11
C PHE A 411 -9.29 10.02 -2.89
N ASP A 412 -8.26 9.54 -3.57
CA ASP A 412 -7.60 10.27 -4.65
C ASP A 412 -7.47 9.29 -5.81
N ASN A 413 -7.80 9.76 -7.01
CA ASN A 413 -7.78 8.93 -8.21
C ASN A 413 -8.58 7.60 -8.08
N ASN A 414 -9.79 7.65 -7.50
CA ASN A 414 -10.63 6.48 -7.21
C ASN A 414 -10.02 5.40 -6.28
N GLN A 415 -8.87 5.68 -5.66
CA GLN A 415 -8.24 4.80 -4.67
C GLN A 415 -8.15 5.47 -3.30
N ARG A 416 -8.33 4.67 -2.26
CA ARG A 416 -8.07 5.13 -0.90
C ARG A 416 -6.58 5.46 -0.72
N GLN A 417 -6.32 6.66 -0.24
CA GLN A 417 -5.03 7.05 0.33
C GLN A 417 -4.97 6.48 1.74
N GLY A 418 -4.11 5.48 1.96
CA GLY A 418 -4.08 4.72 3.21
C GLY A 418 -2.71 4.60 3.83
N LEU A 419 -2.66 3.85 4.92
CA LEU A 419 -1.45 3.64 5.71
C LEU A 419 -0.60 2.53 5.09
N ILE A 420 0.68 2.82 4.86
CA ILE A 420 1.69 1.85 4.43
C ILE A 420 2.58 1.52 5.61
N LYS A 421 2.62 0.25 6.00
CA LYS A 421 3.56 -0.33 6.96
C LYS A 421 4.89 -0.60 6.26
N ILE A 422 5.97 -0.11 6.86
CA ILE A 422 7.35 -0.43 6.48
C ILE A 422 7.89 -1.41 7.52
N ALA A 423 8.23 -2.61 7.06
CA ALA A 423 8.88 -3.63 7.87
C ALA A 423 10.28 -3.91 7.36
N GLN A 424 11.17 -4.37 8.23
CA GLN A 424 12.48 -4.86 7.85
C GLN A 424 12.60 -6.33 8.22
N PHE A 425 13.19 -7.12 7.33
CA PHE A 425 13.51 -8.50 7.65
C PHE A 425 14.75 -8.57 8.55
N GLN A 426 14.60 -9.08 9.76
CA GLN A 426 15.64 -9.15 10.77
C GLN A 426 15.77 -10.58 11.27
N ARG A 427 16.92 -11.21 11.03
CA ARG A 427 17.17 -12.59 11.47
C ARG A 427 17.24 -12.74 13.00
N ILE A 428 17.50 -11.65 13.73
CA ILE A 428 17.76 -11.65 15.18
C ILE A 428 16.46 -11.71 16.00
N SER A 429 15.31 -11.34 15.43
CA SER A 429 14.04 -11.25 16.15
C SER A 429 13.19 -12.52 16.04
N ASP A 430 12.44 -12.84 17.10
CA ASP A 430 11.44 -13.93 17.12
C ASP A 430 10.38 -13.79 16.02
N GLU A 431 10.12 -12.55 15.59
CA GLU A 431 9.34 -12.22 14.40
C GLU A 431 10.30 -11.83 13.26
N ASN A 432 10.33 -12.60 12.18
CA ASN A 432 11.23 -12.34 11.04
C ASN A 432 11.03 -10.94 10.37
N TYR A 433 9.85 -10.32 10.53
CA TYR A 433 9.56 -8.96 10.01
C TYR A 433 9.20 -7.98 11.12
N VAL A 434 10.13 -7.09 11.44
CA VAL A 434 9.94 -6.05 12.46
C VAL A 434 9.38 -4.78 11.82
N LYS A 435 8.34 -4.18 12.41
CA LYS A 435 7.83 -2.87 11.95
C LYS A 435 8.85 -1.78 12.31
N VAL A 436 9.42 -1.14 11.28
CA VAL A 436 10.40 -0.05 11.41
C VAL A 436 9.82 1.30 11.05
N GLY A 437 8.74 1.38 10.26
CA GLY A 437 8.16 2.65 9.85
C GLY A 437 6.69 2.57 9.43
N GLU A 438 6.13 3.73 9.15
CA GLU A 438 4.78 3.91 8.62
C GLU A 438 4.72 5.17 7.75
N PHE A 439 3.96 5.09 6.66
CA PHE A 439 3.65 6.24 5.80
C PHE A 439 2.13 6.39 5.71
N ASP A 440 1.63 7.60 5.93
CA ASP A 440 0.22 7.96 5.81
C ASP A 440 0.02 8.78 4.53
N ALA A 441 -0.49 8.14 3.48
CA ALA A 441 -0.76 8.82 2.21
C ALA A 441 -1.94 9.81 2.29
N ALA A 442 -2.83 9.69 3.28
CA ALA A 442 -3.95 10.61 3.42
C ALA A 442 -3.51 11.97 3.96
N ASN A 443 -2.48 11.98 4.83
CA ASN A 443 -1.92 13.17 5.47
C ASN A 443 -0.50 13.52 4.96
N GLU A 444 0.07 12.71 4.08
CA GLU A 444 1.44 12.83 3.56
C GLU A 444 2.51 12.84 4.67
N ASN A 445 2.29 12.04 5.71
CA ASN A 445 3.18 11.96 6.86
C ASN A 445 4.02 10.67 6.81
N PHE A 446 5.33 10.80 6.91
CA PHE A 446 6.28 9.68 6.90
C PHE A 446 7.00 9.57 8.24
N TYR A 447 7.05 8.36 8.79
CA TYR A 447 7.73 8.06 10.04
C TYR A 447 8.61 6.81 9.91
N LEU A 448 9.87 6.94 10.35
CA LEU A 448 10.83 5.85 10.47
C LEU A 448 11.41 5.80 11.88
N ASN A 449 11.51 4.61 12.45
CA ASN A 449 12.09 4.36 13.76
C ASN A 449 13.53 3.83 13.60
N TYR A 450 14.51 4.74 13.68
CA TYR A 450 15.93 4.41 13.54
C TYR A 450 16.42 3.38 14.56
N ASN A 451 15.90 3.39 15.79
CA ASN A 451 16.31 2.45 16.84
C ASN A 451 15.90 1.00 16.54
N LYS A 452 14.89 0.81 15.68
CA LYS A 452 14.45 -0.51 15.24
C LYS A 452 15.01 -0.90 13.88
N THR A 453 15.59 0.04 13.14
CA THR A 453 16.21 -0.23 11.83
C THR A 453 17.61 -0.75 12.05
N VAL A 454 17.86 -1.98 11.63
CA VAL A 454 19.16 -2.65 11.78
C VAL A 454 19.83 -2.73 10.42
N TRP A 455 21.09 -2.33 10.34
CA TRP A 455 21.89 -2.48 9.14
C TRP A 455 22.81 -3.69 9.27
N ASN A 456 23.15 -4.30 8.14
CA ASN A 456 24.16 -5.36 8.15
C ASN A 456 25.55 -4.79 8.51
N GLY A 457 25.82 -3.52 8.17
CA GLY A 457 26.97 -2.76 8.65
C GLY A 457 26.65 -1.86 9.87
N SER A 458 27.59 -1.02 10.27
CA SER A 458 27.40 -0.08 11.40
C SER A 458 26.46 1.09 11.11
N VAL A 459 26.29 1.43 9.82
CA VAL A 459 25.50 2.57 9.34
C VAL A 459 24.73 2.21 8.08
N ALA A 460 23.76 3.05 7.71
CA ALA A 460 23.07 2.94 6.43
C ALA A 460 24.10 3.05 5.27
N PRO A 461 24.04 2.17 4.26
CA PRO A 461 24.99 2.20 3.16
C PRO A 461 24.77 3.43 2.27
N THR A 462 25.84 3.90 1.63
CA THR A 462 25.77 4.94 0.61
C THR A 462 25.33 4.35 -0.73
N ASP A 463 24.71 5.16 -1.58
CA ASP A 463 24.23 4.75 -2.92
C ASP A 463 25.36 4.72 -3.98
N ARG A 464 26.57 5.15 -3.62
CA ARG A 464 27.77 5.14 -4.47
C ARG A 464 29.05 5.01 -3.65
N ILE A 465 30.16 4.74 -4.34
CA ILE A 465 31.51 4.98 -3.81
C ILE A 465 31.79 6.48 -3.87
N ASP A 466 32.19 7.08 -2.75
CA ASP A 466 32.73 8.42 -2.74
C ASP A 466 34.24 8.34 -3.03
N PHE A 467 34.67 8.92 -4.15
CA PHE A 467 36.08 9.01 -4.51
C PHE A 467 36.71 10.20 -3.79
N LEU A 468 37.68 9.93 -2.90
CA LEU A 468 38.53 10.97 -2.34
C LEU A 468 39.71 11.20 -3.30
N ILE A 469 39.69 12.32 -4.03
CA ILE A 469 40.84 12.72 -4.86
C ILE A 469 41.91 13.28 -3.93
N GLU A 470 42.92 12.47 -3.64
CA GLU A 470 44.10 12.91 -2.88
C GLU A 470 45.22 13.29 -3.84
N THR A 471 45.67 14.54 -3.79
CA THR A 471 46.83 14.98 -4.55
C THR A 471 48.09 14.41 -3.91
N ARG A 472 48.70 13.41 -4.55
CA ARG A 472 50.01 12.93 -4.13
C ARG A 472 51.08 13.96 -4.47
N HIS A 473 51.68 14.55 -3.44
CA HIS A 473 52.85 15.40 -3.59
C HIS A 473 54.14 14.58 -3.63
N VAL A 474 55.18 15.11 -4.28
CA VAL A 474 56.52 14.53 -4.19
C VAL A 474 57.01 14.71 -2.76
N ASP A 475 57.61 13.66 -2.20
CA ASP A 475 58.20 13.71 -0.87
C ASP A 475 59.24 14.84 -0.78
N PHE A 476 59.11 15.70 0.23
CA PHE A 476 59.98 16.87 0.39
C PHE A 476 61.45 16.47 0.49
N ILE A 477 61.77 15.32 1.11
CA ILE A 477 63.14 14.83 1.25
C ILE A 477 63.72 14.54 -0.14
N VAL A 478 62.98 13.84 -0.99
CA VAL A 478 63.41 13.51 -2.36
C VAL A 478 63.61 14.79 -3.17
N PHE A 479 62.70 15.76 -3.04
CA PHE A 479 62.82 17.05 -3.72
C PHE A 479 64.10 17.79 -3.29
N PHE A 480 64.37 17.91 -1.99
CA PHE A 480 65.56 18.60 -1.49
C PHE A 480 66.86 17.89 -1.88
N VAL A 481 66.90 16.55 -1.84
CA VAL A 481 68.07 15.78 -2.28
C VAL A 481 68.36 16.02 -3.76
N MET A 482 67.34 15.99 -4.62
CA MET A 482 67.52 16.27 -6.04
C MET A 482 67.99 17.71 -6.29
N CYS A 483 67.44 18.69 -5.57
CA CYS A 483 67.91 20.07 -5.65
C CYS A 483 69.37 20.22 -5.21
N ALA A 484 69.80 19.54 -4.15
CA ALA A 484 71.20 19.57 -3.69
C ALA A 484 72.18 18.94 -4.70
N VAL A 485 71.81 17.79 -5.29
CA VAL A 485 72.60 17.15 -6.35
C VAL A 485 72.69 18.06 -7.58
N THR A 486 71.58 18.66 -8.01
CA THR A 486 71.54 19.55 -9.18
C THR A 486 72.38 20.81 -8.96
N THR A 487 72.29 21.44 -7.79
CA THR A 487 73.08 22.62 -7.45
C THR A 487 74.58 22.31 -7.39
N THR A 488 74.96 21.14 -6.85
CA THR A 488 76.36 20.68 -6.86
C THR A 488 76.87 20.51 -8.29
N GLY A 489 76.08 19.90 -9.18
CA GLY A 489 76.43 19.74 -10.60
C GLY A 489 76.64 21.08 -11.32
N ILE A 490 75.80 22.08 -11.04
CA ILE A 490 75.94 23.44 -11.58
C ILE A 490 77.26 24.08 -11.12
N VAL A 491 77.62 23.97 -9.84
CA VAL A 491 78.88 24.50 -9.30
C VAL A 491 80.08 23.86 -9.97
N VAL A 492 80.07 22.53 -10.15
CA VAL A 492 81.15 21.80 -10.84
C VAL A 492 81.27 22.23 -12.31
N ALA A 493 80.15 22.46 -13.00
CA ALA A 493 80.16 22.95 -14.38
C ALA A 493 80.78 24.36 -14.48
N PHE A 494 80.45 25.28 -13.57
CA PHE A 494 81.08 26.60 -13.51
C PHE A 494 82.57 26.52 -13.20
N TRP A 495 83.00 25.60 -12.33
CA TRP A 495 84.40 25.37 -12.05
C TRP A 495 85.18 24.91 -13.30
N PHE A 496 84.65 23.92 -14.03
CA PHE A 496 85.26 23.48 -15.29
C PHE A 496 85.29 24.59 -16.34
N LEU A 497 84.22 25.39 -16.44
CA LEU A 497 84.19 26.55 -17.33
C LEU A 497 85.26 27.57 -16.96
N PHE A 498 85.40 27.89 -15.67
CA PHE A 498 86.43 28.80 -15.17
C PHE A 498 87.84 28.29 -15.49
N MET A 499 88.12 27.01 -15.19
CA MET A 499 89.41 26.40 -15.50
C MET A 499 89.72 26.43 -17.00
N ASN A 500 88.72 26.15 -17.84
CA ASN A 500 88.88 26.21 -19.30
C ASN A 500 89.18 27.64 -19.79
N ILE A 501 88.55 28.66 -19.20
CA ILE A 501 88.84 30.07 -19.51
C ILE A 501 90.24 30.47 -19.02
N TYR A 502 90.60 30.12 -17.78
CA TYR A 502 91.86 30.51 -17.16
C TYR A 502 93.07 29.88 -17.88
N PHE A 503 92.99 28.61 -18.24
CA PHE A 503 94.07 27.89 -18.93
C PHE A 503 93.97 27.94 -20.46
N ARG A 504 93.08 28.75 -21.04
CA ARG A 504 92.85 28.80 -22.50
C ARG A 504 94.10 29.13 -23.33
N ASN A 505 95.05 29.85 -22.74
CA ASN A 505 96.29 30.29 -23.41
C ASN A 505 97.54 29.51 -22.95
N HIS A 506 97.39 28.55 -22.04
CA HIS A 506 98.47 27.63 -21.65
C HIS A 506 98.31 26.36 -22.48
N ARG A 507 98.95 26.33 -23.64
CA ARG A 507 98.93 25.20 -24.57
C ARG A 507 99.99 24.18 -24.21
#